data_AF-A0A6I3D3E1-F1
#
_entry.id   AF-A0A6I3D3E1-F1
#
_cell.length_a   1.000
_cell.length_b   1.000
_cell.length_c   1.000
_cell.angle_alpha   90.00
_cell.angle_beta   90.00
_cell.angle_gamma   90.00
#
_symmetry.space_group_name_H-M   'P 1'
#
loop_
_entity.id
_entity.type
_entity.pdbx_description
1 polymer ?
#
loop_
_entity_poly.entity_id
_entity_poly.type
_entity_poly.pdbx_seq_one_letter_code
_entity_poly.pdbx_strand_id
1 'polypeptide(L)'
;MPNWLFELINPWTTPLALVVGIVAFAWACRIRGRWLAIVALSAAVGIALWQAWKSGPPNGLLDLQIYTNSARAWVNGGSLYDYRDPTFNLSATYPPIGPLLFTSLTPLTADGREVLFTAFNLLALFGCAWSVAGLARVDPAKRFEWSCWAFTAAMVTIPVWLTLRQGQINIILWLLVLVDLDAMRRSSRWAGIGIGIATAVKLVPGLFILWLAASKRWRPLTLAIGALVAATGLGWALAPGDSMTYWTDLLWESDRVGSVSDGRNNSALSVVARVFQPGFLRTGAWAAVLVAVLAIGLIRSLRASRVNDFLAVAAIVGCASAVASPISWTHHLGFLLVALVAFWIQASTTKAKVFCVVAWLVLVDPGGHGDDPWMSTVRTLMLIGAVCFTPIRSTGDVESTGEDQTATTPSNRVTNSALPS
;
A
#
# COMPACT_ATOMS: atom_id res chain seq x y z
N MET A 1 4.94 14.68 -31.22
CA MET A 1 5.79 15.28 -30.17
C MET A 1 7.21 14.76 -30.38
N PRO A 2 8.26 15.58 -30.43
CA PRO A 2 9.62 15.08 -30.66
C PRO A 2 10.08 14.13 -29.54
N ASN A 3 10.82 13.06 -29.87
CA ASN A 3 11.29 12.07 -28.89
C ASN A 3 12.09 12.69 -27.74
N TRP A 4 12.89 13.72 -28.00
CA TRP A 4 13.63 14.43 -26.95
C TRP A 4 12.72 15.17 -25.97
N LEU A 5 11.56 15.66 -26.40
CA LEU A 5 10.58 16.31 -25.53
C LEU A 5 9.78 15.26 -24.72
N PHE A 6 9.65 14.04 -25.25
CA PHE A 6 9.10 12.89 -24.53
C PHE A 6 10.08 12.36 -23.48
N GLU A 7 11.38 12.39 -23.75
CA GLU A 7 12.44 12.06 -22.77
C GLU A 7 12.66 13.14 -21.72
N LEU A 8 12.52 14.43 -22.07
CA LEU A 8 12.51 15.53 -21.10
C LEU A 8 11.30 15.46 -20.16
N ILE A 9 10.24 14.80 -20.60
CA ILE A 9 8.97 14.55 -19.91
C ILE A 9 8.85 13.03 -19.64
N ASN A 10 9.94 12.40 -19.26
CA ASN A 10 9.97 10.99 -18.91
C ASN A 10 8.99 10.73 -17.74
N PRO A 11 7.95 9.89 -17.89
CA PRO A 11 6.95 9.66 -16.85
C PRO A 11 7.50 9.08 -15.54
N TRP A 12 8.74 8.60 -15.55
CA TRP A 12 9.43 8.00 -14.42
C TRP A 12 10.23 9.00 -13.58
N THR A 13 10.88 10.00 -14.19
CA THR A 13 11.68 11.02 -13.47
C THR A 13 10.97 12.37 -13.35
N THR A 14 10.06 12.67 -14.27
CA THR A 14 9.34 13.94 -14.36
C THR A 14 8.43 14.21 -13.15
N PRO A 15 7.70 13.22 -12.58
CA PRO A 15 6.85 13.49 -11.43
C PRO A 15 7.61 14.07 -10.23
N LEU A 16 8.74 13.46 -9.88
CA LEU A 16 9.56 13.93 -8.76
C LEU A 16 10.13 15.32 -9.05
N ALA A 17 10.74 15.53 -10.23
CA ALA A 17 11.35 16.80 -10.59
C ALA A 17 10.33 17.96 -10.58
N LEU A 18 9.11 17.73 -11.12
CA LEU A 18 8.05 18.73 -11.11
C LEU A 18 7.55 19.05 -9.71
N VAL A 19 7.29 18.02 -8.87
CA VAL A 19 6.89 18.24 -7.47
C VAL A 19 7.95 19.05 -6.74
N VAL A 20 9.22 18.65 -6.84
CA VAL A 20 10.34 19.33 -6.18
C VAL A 20 10.46 20.77 -6.67
N GLY A 21 10.37 21.01 -7.99
CA GLY A 21 10.42 22.34 -8.57
C GLY A 21 9.31 23.27 -8.07
N ILE A 22 8.06 22.78 -8.06
CA ILE A 22 6.90 23.55 -7.58
C ILE A 22 7.03 23.86 -6.08
N VAL A 23 7.43 22.87 -5.28
CA VAL A 23 7.61 23.04 -3.82
C VAL A 23 8.77 23.99 -3.52
N ALA A 24 9.89 23.89 -4.24
CA ALA A 24 11.03 24.77 -4.08
C ALA A 24 10.69 26.22 -4.44
N PHE A 25 9.95 26.43 -5.54
CA PHE A 25 9.45 27.74 -5.94
C PHE A 25 8.52 28.33 -4.88
N ALA A 26 7.54 27.57 -4.39
CA ALA A 26 6.64 28.01 -3.33
C ALA A 26 7.39 28.37 -2.04
N TRP A 27 8.40 27.58 -1.67
CA TRP A 27 9.27 27.86 -0.53
C TRP A 27 10.07 29.16 -0.72
N ALA A 28 10.58 29.42 -1.93
CA ALA A 28 11.26 30.68 -2.29
C ALA A 28 10.32 31.89 -2.22
N CYS A 29 9.04 31.70 -2.56
CA CYS A 29 7.96 32.67 -2.35
C CYS A 29 7.51 32.79 -0.88
N ARG A 30 8.29 32.28 0.08
CA ARG A 30 8.04 32.33 1.54
C ARG A 30 6.79 31.58 2.01
N ILE A 31 6.25 30.64 1.22
CA ILE A 31 5.20 29.73 1.68
C ILE A 31 5.81 28.69 2.63
N ARG A 32 5.20 28.48 3.81
CA ARG A 32 5.75 27.64 4.90
C ARG A 32 4.67 26.80 5.60
N GLY A 33 5.12 25.79 6.36
CA GLY A 33 4.27 24.91 7.17
C GLY A 33 3.17 24.25 6.36
N ARG A 34 1.96 24.19 6.94
CA ARG A 34 0.75 23.60 6.31
C ARG A 34 0.49 24.06 4.88
N TRP A 35 0.76 25.32 4.53
CA TRP A 35 0.51 25.85 3.19
C TRP A 35 1.48 25.27 2.17
N LEU A 36 2.74 25.08 2.54
CA LEU A 36 3.73 24.43 1.68
C LEU A 36 3.36 22.96 1.45
N ALA A 37 2.85 22.29 2.48
CA ALA A 37 2.36 20.92 2.37
C ALA A 37 1.12 20.81 1.47
N ILE A 38 0.21 21.79 1.52
CA ILE A 38 -0.93 21.88 0.59
C ILE A 38 -0.43 22.08 -0.85
N VAL A 39 0.56 22.93 -1.08
CA VAL A 39 1.16 23.09 -2.42
C VAL A 39 1.77 21.77 -2.90
N ALA A 40 2.50 21.06 -2.05
CA ALA A 40 3.09 19.76 -2.38
C ALA A 40 2.02 18.70 -2.70
N LEU A 41 0.93 18.67 -1.95
CA LEU A 41 -0.23 17.80 -2.19
C LEU A 41 -0.87 18.15 -3.55
N SER A 42 -1.19 19.41 -3.78
CA SER A 42 -1.82 19.89 -5.02
C SER A 42 -0.95 19.62 -6.24
N ALA A 43 0.37 19.80 -6.13
CA ALA A 43 1.32 19.47 -7.19
C ALA A 43 1.28 17.96 -7.52
N ALA A 44 1.36 17.10 -6.49
CA ALA A 44 1.30 15.65 -6.67
C ALA A 44 -0.04 15.18 -7.28
N VAL A 45 -1.17 15.75 -6.83
CA VAL A 45 -2.49 15.47 -7.42
C VAL A 45 -2.56 15.92 -8.87
N GLY A 46 -2.12 17.14 -9.18
CA GLY A 46 -2.10 17.67 -10.55
C GLY A 46 -1.27 16.81 -11.49
N ILE A 47 -0.10 16.35 -11.04
CA ILE A 47 0.76 15.45 -11.81
C ILE A 47 0.11 14.08 -11.99
N ALA A 48 -0.49 13.52 -10.94
CA ALA A 48 -1.21 12.25 -11.03
C ALA A 48 -2.34 12.31 -12.07
N LEU A 49 -3.15 13.38 -12.05
CA LEU A 49 -4.24 13.59 -13.00
C LEU A 49 -3.73 13.79 -14.43
N TRP A 50 -2.67 14.58 -14.59
CA TRP A 50 -2.05 14.80 -15.90
C TRP A 50 -1.46 13.50 -16.48
N GLN A 51 -0.85 12.65 -15.66
CA GLN A 51 -0.34 11.34 -16.10
C GLN A 51 -1.46 10.35 -16.45
N ALA A 52 -2.54 10.33 -15.67
CA ALA A 52 -3.72 9.54 -15.97
C ALA A 52 -4.32 9.97 -17.33
N TRP A 53 -4.47 11.27 -17.56
CA TRP A 53 -4.96 11.82 -18.83
C TRP A 53 -4.06 11.48 -20.02
N LYS A 54 -2.74 11.62 -19.87
CA LYS A 54 -1.76 11.26 -20.93
C LYS A 54 -1.81 9.78 -21.33
N SER A 55 -2.24 8.93 -20.41
CA SER A 55 -2.37 7.50 -20.65
C SER A 55 -3.71 7.11 -21.28
N GLY A 56 -4.58 8.08 -21.61
CA GLY A 56 -5.96 7.84 -22.10
C GLY A 56 -6.09 7.17 -23.50
N PRO A 57 -7.33 6.90 -23.95
CA PRO A 57 -7.64 5.99 -25.06
C PRO A 57 -6.92 6.30 -26.39
N PRO A 58 -6.49 5.26 -27.15
CA PRO A 58 -6.83 3.85 -27.00
C PRO A 58 -6.05 3.11 -25.89
N ASN A 59 -5.13 3.78 -25.18
CA ASN A 59 -4.20 3.18 -24.23
C ASN A 59 -4.63 3.27 -22.74
N GLY A 60 -5.93 3.46 -22.47
CA GLY A 60 -6.50 3.77 -21.15
C GLY A 60 -6.09 2.82 -20.01
N LEU A 61 -6.53 3.09 -18.78
CA LEU A 61 -6.11 2.37 -17.57
C LEU A 61 -6.31 0.84 -17.69
N LEU A 62 -5.26 0.09 -18.06
CA LEU A 62 -5.35 -1.31 -18.53
C LEU A 62 -6.11 -2.24 -17.58
N ASP A 63 -5.75 -2.23 -16.30
CA ASP A 63 -6.38 -3.11 -15.31
C ASP A 63 -7.83 -2.69 -15.05
N LEU A 64 -8.12 -1.38 -15.01
CA LEU A 64 -9.50 -0.89 -14.91
C LEU A 64 -10.34 -1.32 -16.12
N GLN A 65 -9.77 -1.32 -17.32
CA GLN A 65 -10.44 -1.84 -18.51
C GLN A 65 -10.71 -3.34 -18.38
N ILE A 66 -9.74 -4.13 -17.93
CA ILE A 66 -9.93 -5.56 -17.66
C ILE A 66 -11.06 -5.77 -16.67
N TYR A 67 -11.07 -5.06 -15.53
CA TYR A 67 -12.11 -5.22 -14.50
C TYR A 67 -13.50 -4.83 -15.03
N THR A 68 -13.62 -3.69 -15.69
CA THR A 68 -14.91 -3.18 -16.19
C THR A 68 -15.43 -3.97 -17.38
N ASN A 69 -14.57 -4.45 -18.28
CA ASN A 69 -15.00 -5.28 -19.40
C ASN A 69 -15.32 -6.72 -18.95
N SER A 70 -14.62 -7.26 -17.95
CA SER A 70 -14.99 -8.52 -17.29
C SER A 70 -16.36 -8.42 -16.64
N ALA A 71 -16.61 -7.33 -15.90
CA ALA A 71 -17.92 -7.05 -15.32
C ALA A 71 -19.01 -6.88 -16.39
N ARG A 72 -18.70 -6.20 -17.51
CA ARG A 72 -19.63 -6.02 -18.63
C ARG A 72 -19.96 -7.34 -19.34
N ALA A 73 -18.97 -8.23 -19.52
CA ALA A 73 -19.20 -9.57 -20.06
C ALA A 73 -20.22 -10.34 -19.21
N TRP A 74 -20.05 -10.30 -17.88
CA TRP A 74 -21.00 -10.91 -16.95
C TRP A 74 -22.39 -10.27 -16.97
N VAL A 75 -22.50 -8.93 -16.99
CA VAL A 75 -23.79 -8.22 -17.12
C VAL A 75 -24.53 -8.60 -18.41
N ASN A 76 -23.80 -8.91 -19.48
CA ASN A 76 -24.35 -9.33 -20.76
C ASN A 76 -24.67 -10.84 -20.84
N GLY A 77 -24.62 -11.56 -19.72
CA GLY A 77 -24.95 -12.98 -19.64
C GLY A 77 -23.79 -13.94 -19.89
N GLY A 78 -22.56 -13.44 -20.05
CA GLY A 78 -21.34 -14.25 -20.15
C GLY A 78 -20.66 -14.52 -18.80
N SER A 79 -19.44 -15.04 -18.83
CA SER A 79 -18.58 -15.23 -17.65
C SER A 79 -17.78 -13.97 -17.32
N LEU A 80 -17.49 -13.75 -16.03
CA LEU A 80 -16.51 -12.77 -15.56
C LEU A 80 -15.10 -13.00 -16.14
N TYR A 81 -14.80 -14.19 -16.65
CA TYR A 81 -13.47 -14.58 -17.14
C TYR A 81 -13.39 -14.69 -18.67
N ASP A 82 -14.48 -14.41 -19.40
CA ASP A 82 -14.50 -14.47 -20.87
C ASP A 82 -13.73 -13.32 -21.52
N TYR A 83 -13.71 -12.15 -20.88
CA TYR A 83 -13.02 -11.00 -21.44
C TYR A 83 -11.50 -11.24 -21.48
N ARG A 84 -10.93 -10.97 -22.65
CA ARG A 84 -9.50 -10.94 -22.91
C ARG A 84 -9.13 -9.60 -23.50
N ASP A 85 -8.15 -8.94 -22.88
CA ASP A 85 -7.57 -7.72 -23.45
C ASP A 85 -6.94 -8.04 -24.82
N PRO A 86 -7.27 -7.28 -25.88
CA PRO A 86 -6.80 -7.59 -27.23
C PRO A 86 -5.30 -7.36 -27.43
N THR A 87 -4.64 -6.59 -26.56
CA THR A 87 -3.22 -6.23 -26.72
C THR A 87 -2.31 -7.22 -26.02
N PHE A 88 -2.67 -7.61 -24.79
CA PHE A 88 -1.84 -8.43 -23.92
C PHE A 88 -2.45 -9.80 -23.59
N ASN A 89 -3.66 -10.09 -24.09
CA ASN A 89 -4.40 -11.33 -23.85
C ASN A 89 -4.64 -11.65 -22.35
N LEU A 90 -4.78 -10.60 -21.54
CA LEU A 90 -4.97 -10.68 -20.09
C LEU A 90 -6.46 -10.74 -19.74
N SER A 91 -6.78 -11.42 -18.64
CA SER A 91 -8.14 -11.54 -18.09
C SER A 91 -8.16 -11.24 -16.59
N ALA A 92 -9.35 -11.17 -16.00
CA ALA A 92 -9.51 -11.01 -14.57
C ALA A 92 -8.84 -12.15 -13.78
N THR A 93 -7.98 -11.78 -12.83
CA THR A 93 -7.20 -12.73 -12.01
C THR A 93 -7.77 -12.92 -10.60
N TYR A 94 -8.73 -12.09 -10.20
CA TYR A 94 -9.26 -12.03 -8.84
C TYR A 94 -10.46 -12.96 -8.62
N PRO A 95 -10.80 -13.27 -7.35
CA PRO A 95 -12.07 -13.91 -7.01
C PRO A 95 -13.26 -13.14 -7.60
N PRO A 96 -14.40 -13.79 -7.86
CA PRO A 96 -15.55 -13.19 -8.55
C PRO A 96 -16.03 -11.85 -7.98
N ILE A 97 -16.01 -11.70 -6.65
CA ILE A 97 -16.41 -10.45 -6.00
C ILE A 97 -15.55 -9.26 -6.46
N GLY A 98 -14.28 -9.47 -6.81
CA GLY A 98 -13.38 -8.42 -7.28
C GLY A 98 -13.90 -7.75 -8.54
N PRO A 99 -14.00 -8.45 -9.68
CA PRO A 99 -14.59 -7.90 -10.90
C PRO A 99 -16.06 -7.47 -10.73
N LEU A 100 -16.86 -8.17 -9.91
CA LEU A 100 -18.25 -7.78 -9.65
C LEU A 100 -18.39 -6.39 -9.04
N LEU A 101 -17.44 -5.91 -8.23
CA LEU A 101 -17.47 -4.53 -7.71
C LEU A 101 -17.43 -3.47 -8.82
N PHE A 102 -16.81 -3.80 -9.97
CA PHE A 102 -16.69 -2.91 -11.12
C PHE A 102 -17.95 -2.89 -12.00
N THR A 103 -18.96 -3.72 -11.71
CA THR A 103 -20.28 -3.64 -12.38
C THR A 103 -20.88 -2.24 -12.25
N SER A 104 -20.70 -1.59 -11.10
CA SER A 104 -21.14 -0.22 -10.82
C SER A 104 -20.54 0.83 -11.76
N LEU A 105 -19.39 0.54 -12.39
CA LEU A 105 -18.72 1.44 -13.33
C LEU A 105 -19.07 1.13 -14.80
N THR A 106 -19.73 0.00 -15.08
CA THR A 106 -20.07 -0.40 -16.46
C THR A 106 -21.00 0.57 -17.21
N PRO A 107 -21.93 1.30 -16.56
CA PRO A 107 -22.77 2.29 -17.23
C PRO A 107 -22.05 3.58 -17.61
N LEU A 108 -20.87 3.84 -17.06
CA LEU A 108 -20.11 5.07 -17.31
C LEU A 108 -19.36 5.00 -18.64
N THR A 109 -19.13 6.17 -19.24
CA THR A 109 -18.19 6.31 -20.36
C THR A 109 -16.77 5.95 -19.93
N ALA A 110 -15.89 5.65 -20.89
CA ALA A 110 -14.49 5.34 -20.60
C ALA A 110 -13.80 6.44 -19.79
N ASP A 111 -13.98 7.69 -20.19
CA ASP A 111 -13.41 8.83 -19.48
C ASP A 111 -14.02 8.98 -18.09
N GLY A 112 -15.34 8.79 -17.96
CA GLY A 112 -16.06 8.90 -16.69
C GLY A 112 -15.56 7.89 -15.65
N ARG A 113 -15.38 6.62 -16.05
CA ARG A 113 -14.85 5.59 -15.15
C ARG A 113 -13.38 5.86 -14.76
N GLU A 114 -12.55 6.32 -15.70
CA GLU A 114 -11.13 6.59 -15.44
C GLU A 114 -10.94 7.76 -14.48
N VAL A 115 -11.66 8.87 -14.69
CA VAL A 115 -11.64 10.04 -13.80
C VAL A 115 -12.13 9.65 -12.41
N LEU A 116 -13.27 8.97 -12.31
CA LEU A 116 -13.85 8.58 -11.03
C LEU A 116 -12.93 7.61 -10.26
N PHE A 117 -12.40 6.59 -10.94
CA PHE A 117 -11.55 5.59 -10.30
C PHE A 117 -10.18 6.14 -9.90
N THR A 118 -9.63 7.08 -10.69
CA THR A 118 -8.42 7.82 -10.33
C THR A 118 -8.66 8.68 -9.10
N ALA A 119 -9.79 9.40 -9.04
CA ALA A 119 -10.16 10.20 -7.87
C ALA A 119 -10.31 9.32 -6.61
N PHE A 120 -10.95 8.15 -6.72
CA PHE A 120 -11.04 7.21 -5.60
C PHE A 120 -9.67 6.71 -5.13
N ASN A 121 -8.74 6.40 -6.05
CA ASN A 121 -7.39 5.99 -5.67
C ASN A 121 -6.59 7.11 -5.00
N LEU A 122 -6.72 8.36 -5.46
CA LEU A 122 -6.07 9.51 -4.83
C LEU A 122 -6.63 9.78 -3.44
N LEU A 123 -7.95 9.73 -3.27
CA LEU A 123 -8.57 9.81 -1.94
C LEU A 123 -8.13 8.66 -1.04
N ALA A 124 -8.04 7.44 -1.58
CA ALA A 124 -7.60 6.28 -0.82
C ALA A 124 -6.12 6.39 -0.41
N LEU A 125 -5.26 6.94 -1.27
CA LEU A 125 -3.86 7.20 -0.97
C LEU A 125 -3.72 8.23 0.16
N PHE A 126 -4.52 9.31 0.13
CA PHE A 126 -4.55 10.27 1.23
C PHE A 126 -5.07 9.63 2.52
N GLY A 127 -6.09 8.77 2.43
CA GLY A 127 -6.57 7.94 3.55
C GLY A 127 -5.48 7.02 4.12
N CYS A 128 -4.62 6.45 3.26
CA CYS A 128 -3.49 5.63 3.67
C CYS A 128 -2.49 6.49 4.44
N ALA A 129 -2.10 7.65 3.90
CA ALA A 129 -1.21 8.59 4.56
C ALA A 129 -1.78 9.03 5.92
N TRP A 130 -3.07 9.34 5.99
CA TRP A 130 -3.76 9.69 7.22
C TRP A 130 -3.78 8.57 8.26
N SER A 131 -4.05 7.33 7.83
CA SER A 131 -4.05 6.15 8.68
C SER A 131 -2.65 5.86 9.21
N VAL A 132 -1.64 5.92 8.33
CA VAL A 132 -0.22 5.79 8.68
C VAL A 132 0.19 6.88 9.66
N ALA A 133 -0.26 8.14 9.50
CA ALA A 133 0.02 9.21 10.46
C ALA A 133 -0.51 8.87 11.88
N GLY A 134 -1.71 8.27 11.95
CA GLY A 134 -2.29 7.79 13.21
C GLY A 134 -1.51 6.63 13.83
N LEU A 135 -1.13 5.64 13.01
CA LEU A 135 -0.26 4.53 13.43
C LEU A 135 1.12 5.01 13.86
N ALA A 136 1.64 6.03 13.18
CA ALA A 136 2.86 6.74 13.49
C ALA A 136 2.76 7.63 14.74
N ARG A 137 1.59 7.77 15.36
CA ARG A 137 1.35 8.65 16.52
C ARG A 137 1.77 10.10 16.25
N VAL A 138 1.58 10.57 15.02
CA VAL A 138 1.78 11.98 14.68
C VAL A 138 0.77 12.81 15.47
N ASP A 139 1.24 13.91 16.06
CA ASP A 139 0.40 14.89 16.76
C ASP A 139 -0.84 15.25 15.92
N PRO A 140 -2.06 15.16 16.48
CA PRO A 140 -3.29 15.54 15.80
C PRO A 140 -3.24 16.90 15.11
N ALA A 141 -2.57 17.90 15.71
CA ALA A 141 -2.44 19.24 15.15
C ALA A 141 -1.58 19.28 13.87
N LYS A 142 -0.63 18.35 13.73
CA LYS A 142 0.27 18.23 12.58
C LYS A 142 -0.14 17.12 11.61
N ARG A 143 -1.16 16.33 11.95
CA ARG A 143 -1.55 15.13 11.20
C ARG A 143 -1.90 15.44 9.75
N PHE A 144 -2.61 16.54 9.49
CA PHE A 144 -2.93 16.96 8.12
C PHE A 144 -1.68 17.30 7.33
N GLU A 145 -0.83 18.18 7.87
CA GLU A 145 0.44 18.58 7.23
C GLU A 145 1.33 17.37 6.95
N TRP A 146 1.49 16.46 7.92
CA TRP A 146 2.26 15.24 7.75
C TRP A 146 1.67 14.32 6.67
N SER A 147 0.33 14.20 6.63
CA SER A 147 -0.35 13.36 5.64
C SER A 147 -0.20 13.92 4.22
N CYS A 148 -0.22 15.25 4.06
CA CYS A 148 0.10 15.89 2.78
C CYS A 148 1.51 15.51 2.30
N TRP A 149 2.52 15.61 3.18
CA TRP A 149 3.89 15.24 2.82
C TRP A 149 4.05 13.75 2.53
N ALA A 150 3.46 12.88 3.34
CA ALA A 150 3.50 11.43 3.12
C ALA A 150 2.77 11.03 1.83
N PHE A 151 1.64 11.66 1.53
CA PHE A 151 0.95 11.51 0.25
C PHE A 151 1.86 11.89 -0.91
N THR A 152 2.44 13.09 -0.88
CA THR A 152 3.31 13.59 -1.95
C THR A 152 4.51 12.68 -2.16
N ALA A 153 5.18 12.27 -1.07
CA ALA A 153 6.32 11.38 -1.12
C ALA A 153 5.96 9.99 -1.66
N ALA A 154 4.77 9.47 -1.36
CA ALA A 154 4.29 8.20 -1.89
C ALA A 154 3.89 8.30 -3.37
N MET A 155 3.21 9.38 -3.77
CA MET A 155 2.70 9.57 -5.14
C MET A 155 3.82 9.46 -6.18
N VAL A 156 4.97 10.06 -5.91
CA VAL A 156 6.11 10.08 -6.84
C VAL A 156 6.89 8.76 -6.90
N THR A 157 6.45 7.71 -6.18
CA THR A 157 7.06 6.38 -6.25
C THR A 157 6.40 5.50 -7.32
N ILE A 158 7.18 4.63 -7.97
CA ILE A 158 6.68 3.68 -8.96
C ILE A 158 5.50 2.83 -8.47
N PRO A 159 5.49 2.26 -7.24
CA PRO A 159 4.36 1.44 -6.78
C PRO A 159 3.01 2.17 -6.85
N VAL A 160 2.99 3.44 -6.46
CA VAL A 160 1.79 4.27 -6.49
C VAL A 160 1.49 4.75 -7.90
N TRP A 161 2.51 5.20 -8.62
CA TRP A 161 2.36 5.65 -10.00
C TRP A 161 1.83 4.54 -10.92
N LEU A 162 2.38 3.31 -10.86
CA LEU A 162 1.87 2.17 -11.63
C LEU A 162 0.45 1.81 -11.24
N THR A 163 0.09 1.91 -9.95
CA THR A 163 -1.30 1.67 -9.52
C THR A 163 -2.25 2.65 -10.20
N LEU A 164 -1.91 3.94 -10.21
CA LEU A 164 -2.73 4.97 -10.85
C LEU A 164 -2.77 4.80 -12.37
N ARG A 165 -1.61 4.55 -13.00
CA ARG A 165 -1.49 4.38 -14.45
C ARG A 165 -2.23 3.16 -14.99
N GLN A 166 -2.30 2.09 -14.22
CA GLN A 166 -3.00 0.87 -14.63
C GLN A 166 -4.46 0.85 -14.18
N GLY A 167 -4.87 1.70 -13.24
CA GLY A 167 -6.19 1.63 -12.63
C GLY A 167 -6.34 0.42 -11.72
N GLN A 168 -5.32 0.15 -10.90
CA GLN A 168 -5.34 -0.93 -9.92
C GLN A 168 -6.14 -0.58 -8.67
N ILE A 169 -6.74 -1.60 -8.03
CA ILE A 169 -7.52 -1.43 -6.78
C ILE A 169 -6.65 -1.43 -5.52
N ASN A 170 -5.35 -1.68 -5.64
CA ASN A 170 -4.47 -2.04 -4.52
C ASN A 170 -4.42 -0.96 -3.42
N ILE A 171 -4.42 0.34 -3.77
CA ILE A 171 -4.39 1.42 -2.77
C ILE A 171 -5.63 1.38 -1.87
N ILE A 172 -6.80 1.08 -2.46
CA ILE A 172 -8.04 0.91 -1.70
C ILE A 172 -7.91 -0.28 -0.75
N LEU A 173 -7.35 -1.40 -1.19
CA LEU A 173 -7.12 -2.56 -0.34
C LEU A 173 -6.12 -2.28 0.79
N TRP A 174 -5.05 -1.52 0.50
CA TRP A 174 -4.11 -1.08 1.53
C TRP A 174 -4.78 -0.18 2.56
N LEU A 175 -5.64 0.75 2.11
CA LEU A 175 -6.40 1.61 3.00
C LEU A 175 -7.27 0.78 3.95
N LEU A 176 -8.00 -0.21 3.44
CA LEU A 176 -8.87 -1.06 4.27
C LEU A 176 -8.07 -1.76 5.39
N VAL A 177 -6.90 -2.30 5.07
CA VAL A 177 -6.01 -2.92 6.08
C VAL A 177 -5.49 -1.88 7.07
N LEU A 178 -5.01 -0.72 6.59
CA LEU A 178 -4.43 0.33 7.45
C LEU A 178 -5.47 0.95 8.39
N VAL A 179 -6.70 1.15 7.92
CA VAL A 179 -7.83 1.63 8.72
C VAL A 179 -8.15 0.63 9.82
N ASP A 180 -8.18 -0.67 9.51
CA ASP A 180 -8.40 -1.69 10.52
C ASP A 180 -7.30 -1.75 11.57
N LEU A 181 -6.04 -1.61 11.17
CA LEU A 181 -4.93 -1.56 12.11
C LEU A 181 -4.99 -0.31 13.01
N ASP A 182 -5.35 0.85 12.47
CA ASP A 182 -5.58 2.06 13.27
C ASP A 182 -6.83 1.93 14.15
N ALA A 183 -7.87 1.23 13.68
CA ALA A 183 -9.06 0.93 14.44
C ALA A 183 -8.74 -0.01 15.62
N MET A 184 -7.88 -1.02 15.44
CA MET A 184 -7.38 -1.87 16.52
C MET A 184 -6.57 -1.08 17.55
N ARG A 185 -5.71 -0.16 17.09
CA ARG A 185 -4.96 0.75 17.98
C ARG A 185 -5.88 1.59 18.85
N ARG A 186 -7.04 1.98 18.32
CA ARG A 186 -8.08 2.74 19.02
C ARG A 186 -9.12 1.87 19.72
N SER A 187 -8.89 0.55 19.82
CA SER A 187 -9.82 -0.41 20.44
C SER A 187 -11.23 -0.40 19.84
N SER A 188 -11.35 -0.08 18.55
CA SER A 188 -12.63 -0.07 17.85
C SER A 188 -13.24 -1.46 17.74
N ARG A 189 -14.55 -1.52 17.97
CA ARG A 189 -15.32 -2.77 17.92
C ARG A 189 -15.51 -3.34 16.52
N TRP A 190 -15.24 -2.55 15.48
CA TRP A 190 -15.43 -2.86 14.06
C TRP A 190 -14.15 -3.25 13.34
N ALA A 191 -13.01 -3.23 14.03
CA ALA A 191 -11.72 -3.56 13.43
C ALA A 191 -11.70 -5.01 12.94
N GLY A 192 -11.27 -5.24 11.71
CA GLY A 192 -11.15 -6.54 11.05
C GLY A 192 -11.96 -6.64 9.77
N ILE A 193 -13.05 -5.87 9.64
CA ILE A 193 -13.94 -5.91 8.47
C ILE A 193 -13.19 -5.55 7.18
N GLY A 194 -12.36 -4.49 7.22
CA GLY A 194 -11.58 -4.05 6.07
C GLY A 194 -10.58 -5.09 5.59
N ILE A 195 -9.88 -5.76 6.50
CA ILE A 195 -8.96 -6.87 6.21
C ILE A 195 -9.71 -8.02 5.55
N GLY A 196 -10.90 -8.37 6.04
CA GLY A 196 -11.75 -9.41 5.47
C GLY A 196 -12.19 -9.09 4.04
N ILE A 197 -12.74 -7.89 3.81
CA ILE A 197 -13.15 -7.42 2.48
C ILE A 197 -11.94 -7.37 1.53
N ALA A 198 -10.81 -6.84 1.99
CA ALA A 198 -9.61 -6.76 1.16
C ALA A 198 -9.12 -8.15 0.72
N THR A 199 -9.17 -9.12 1.63
CA THR A 199 -8.83 -10.53 1.36
C THR A 199 -9.81 -11.18 0.37
N ALA A 200 -11.11 -10.86 0.47
CA ALA A 200 -12.11 -11.39 -0.44
C ALA A 200 -11.92 -10.88 -1.87
N VAL A 201 -11.53 -9.62 -2.03
CA VAL A 201 -11.26 -9.00 -3.34
C VAL A 201 -9.94 -9.49 -3.93
N LYS A 202 -8.91 -9.68 -3.10
CA LYS A 202 -7.59 -10.15 -3.52
C LYS A 202 -7.00 -10.95 -2.37
N LEU A 203 -6.57 -12.19 -2.59
CA LEU A 203 -6.24 -13.10 -1.47
C LEU A 203 -5.03 -12.67 -0.62
N VAL A 204 -4.14 -11.82 -1.15
CA VAL A 204 -2.85 -11.46 -0.53
C VAL A 204 -2.95 -10.87 0.90
N PRO A 205 -3.90 -9.98 1.24
CA PRO A 205 -4.10 -9.50 2.60
C PRO A 205 -4.52 -10.59 3.60
N GLY A 206 -4.86 -11.81 3.14
CA GLY A 206 -5.20 -12.94 4.01
C GLY A 206 -4.12 -13.29 5.03
N LEU A 207 -2.85 -12.92 4.78
CA LEU A 207 -1.79 -13.07 5.77
C LEU A 207 -2.05 -12.26 7.06
N PHE A 208 -2.77 -11.14 6.97
CA PHE A 208 -3.22 -10.40 8.15
C PHE A 208 -4.27 -11.16 8.96
N ILE A 209 -5.13 -11.97 8.33
CA ILE A 209 -6.08 -12.85 9.03
C ILE A 209 -5.31 -13.93 9.81
N LEU A 210 -4.29 -14.54 9.19
CA LEU A 210 -3.42 -15.50 9.87
C LEU A 210 -2.67 -14.86 11.05
N TRP A 211 -2.18 -13.62 10.87
CA TRP A 211 -1.58 -12.85 11.95
C TRP A 211 -2.58 -12.53 13.06
N LEU A 212 -3.84 -12.19 12.75
CA LEU A 212 -4.89 -11.95 13.76
C LEU A 212 -5.14 -13.20 14.61
N ALA A 213 -5.16 -14.38 14.00
CA ALA A 213 -5.27 -15.65 14.71
C ALA A 213 -4.04 -15.89 15.61
N ALA A 214 -2.83 -15.74 15.06
CA ALA A 214 -1.60 -15.96 15.82
C ALA A 214 -1.39 -14.95 16.96
N SER A 215 -1.85 -13.70 16.77
CA SER A 215 -1.83 -12.65 17.80
C SER A 215 -2.97 -12.77 18.81
N LYS A 216 -3.81 -13.82 18.69
CA LYS A 216 -4.97 -14.10 19.56
C LYS A 216 -5.96 -12.92 19.61
N ARG A 217 -6.05 -12.15 18.53
CA ARG A 217 -6.99 -11.03 18.39
C ARG A 217 -8.33 -11.55 17.88
N TRP A 218 -9.02 -12.32 18.74
CA TRP A 218 -10.22 -13.08 18.38
C TRP A 218 -11.35 -12.22 17.82
N ARG A 219 -11.64 -11.06 18.42
CA ARG A 219 -12.72 -10.20 17.92
C ARG A 219 -12.42 -9.67 16.51
N PRO A 220 -11.27 -9.02 16.23
CA PRO A 220 -10.95 -8.65 14.87
C PRO A 220 -10.84 -9.83 13.91
N LEU A 221 -10.34 -10.98 14.37
CA LEU A 221 -10.30 -12.20 13.57
C LEU A 221 -11.71 -12.63 13.12
N THR A 222 -12.67 -12.70 14.04
CA THR A 222 -14.06 -13.08 13.72
C THR A 222 -14.69 -12.10 12.74
N LEU A 223 -14.44 -10.79 12.89
CA LEU A 223 -14.94 -9.80 11.94
C LEU A 223 -14.28 -9.91 10.56
N ALA A 224 -12.98 -10.18 10.51
CA ALA A 224 -12.27 -10.38 9.25
C ALA A 224 -12.75 -11.63 8.52
N ILE A 225 -12.89 -12.76 9.23
CA ILE A 225 -13.44 -14.00 8.67
C ILE A 225 -14.89 -13.80 8.24
N GLY A 226 -15.72 -13.17 9.07
CA GLY A 226 -17.12 -12.92 8.74
C GLY A 226 -17.29 -12.05 7.50
N ALA A 227 -16.50 -10.98 7.38
CA ALA A 227 -16.51 -10.10 6.20
C ALA A 227 -15.97 -10.79 4.94
N LEU A 228 -14.91 -11.60 5.09
CA LEU A 228 -14.38 -12.44 4.00
C LEU A 228 -15.45 -13.40 3.49
N VAL A 229 -16.06 -14.18 4.39
CA VAL A 229 -17.11 -15.16 4.05
C VAL A 229 -18.32 -14.47 3.43
N ALA A 230 -18.77 -13.34 3.98
CA ALA A 230 -19.91 -12.60 3.44
C ALA A 230 -19.64 -12.07 2.02
N ALA A 231 -18.47 -11.46 1.78
CA ALA A 231 -18.10 -10.92 0.48
C ALA A 231 -17.87 -12.02 -0.57
N THR A 232 -17.18 -13.11 -0.19
CA THR A 232 -17.01 -14.28 -1.07
C THR A 232 -18.35 -14.97 -1.34
N GLY A 233 -19.21 -15.11 -0.32
CA GLY A 233 -20.57 -15.66 -0.45
C GLY A 233 -21.46 -14.84 -1.36
N LEU A 234 -21.33 -13.51 -1.35
CA LEU A 234 -22.00 -12.63 -2.32
C LEU A 234 -21.50 -12.90 -3.75
N GLY A 235 -20.20 -13.13 -3.94
CA GLY A 235 -19.64 -13.57 -5.22
C GLY A 235 -20.26 -14.89 -5.71
N TRP A 236 -20.41 -15.88 -4.82
CA TRP A 236 -21.09 -17.15 -5.12
C TRP A 236 -22.58 -16.98 -5.44
N ALA A 237 -23.28 -16.10 -4.71
CA ALA A 237 -24.70 -15.85 -4.92
C ALA A 237 -24.97 -15.16 -6.27
N LEU A 238 -24.09 -14.25 -6.70
CA LEU A 238 -24.23 -13.52 -7.95
C LEU A 238 -23.70 -14.32 -9.15
N ALA A 239 -22.54 -14.97 -9.01
CA ALA A 239 -21.84 -15.66 -10.10
C ALA A 239 -21.41 -17.08 -9.68
N PRO A 240 -22.35 -18.03 -9.50
CA PRO A 240 -22.03 -19.36 -8.97
C PRO A 240 -21.12 -20.18 -9.89
N GLY A 241 -21.34 -20.12 -11.21
CA GLY A 241 -20.49 -20.82 -12.19
C GLY A 241 -19.06 -20.29 -12.19
N ASP A 242 -18.90 -18.96 -12.28
CA ASP A 242 -17.58 -18.31 -12.21
C ASP A 242 -16.89 -18.56 -10.89
N SER A 243 -17.65 -18.63 -9.79
CA SER A 243 -17.11 -18.98 -8.48
C SER A 243 -16.58 -20.41 -8.46
N MET A 244 -17.31 -21.37 -9.01
CA MET A 244 -16.81 -22.74 -9.15
C MET A 244 -15.49 -22.76 -9.92
N THR A 245 -15.49 -22.25 -11.16
CA THR A 245 -14.32 -22.19 -12.03
C THR A 245 -13.12 -21.50 -11.36
N TYR A 246 -13.37 -20.42 -10.61
CA TYR A 246 -12.29 -19.72 -9.90
C TYR A 246 -11.63 -20.60 -8.84
N TRP A 247 -12.42 -21.20 -7.95
CA TRP A 247 -11.91 -21.93 -6.79
C TRP A 247 -11.38 -23.33 -7.17
N THR A 248 -11.87 -23.95 -8.25
CA THR A 248 -11.42 -25.27 -8.71
C THR A 248 -10.25 -25.22 -9.67
N ASP A 249 -10.19 -24.22 -10.54
CA ASP A 249 -9.25 -24.22 -11.68
C ASP A 249 -8.36 -22.97 -11.65
N LEU A 250 -8.95 -21.78 -11.78
CA LEU A 250 -8.20 -20.54 -12.03
C LEU A 250 -7.30 -20.09 -10.88
N LEU A 251 -7.61 -20.49 -9.65
CA LEU A 251 -6.77 -20.22 -8.48
C LEU A 251 -5.43 -20.96 -8.55
N TRP A 252 -5.41 -22.13 -9.18
CA TRP A 252 -4.25 -23.04 -9.22
C TRP A 252 -3.38 -22.82 -10.46
N GLU A 253 -3.91 -22.13 -11.47
CA GLU A 253 -3.19 -21.72 -12.68
C GLU A 253 -2.39 -20.42 -12.49
N SER A 254 -1.33 -20.46 -11.68
CA SER A 254 -0.53 -19.26 -11.38
C SER A 254 0.07 -18.57 -12.61
N ASP A 255 0.38 -19.33 -13.66
CA ASP A 255 0.99 -18.82 -14.90
C ASP A 255 0.04 -17.88 -15.67
N ARG A 256 -1.27 -17.92 -15.40
CA ARG A 256 -2.26 -17.02 -16.00
C ARG A 256 -2.10 -15.56 -15.57
N VAL A 257 -1.49 -15.35 -14.40
CA VAL A 257 -1.30 -14.02 -13.82
C VAL A 257 -0.09 -13.33 -14.44
N GLY A 258 0.93 -14.11 -14.81
CA GLY A 258 2.16 -13.65 -15.45
C GLY A 258 3.32 -14.63 -15.23
N SER A 259 4.42 -14.43 -15.95
CA SER A 259 5.60 -15.28 -15.78
C SER A 259 6.25 -15.04 -14.41
N VAL A 260 6.59 -16.13 -13.72
CA VAL A 260 7.32 -16.08 -12.45
C VAL A 260 8.68 -15.37 -12.60
N SER A 261 9.37 -15.55 -13.73
CA SER A 261 10.68 -14.96 -14.00
C SER A 261 10.62 -13.53 -14.56
N ASP A 262 9.43 -12.94 -14.69
CA ASP A 262 9.23 -11.59 -15.20
C ASP A 262 10.08 -10.57 -14.41
N GLY A 263 10.73 -9.65 -15.13
CA GLY A 263 11.58 -8.61 -14.56
C GLY A 263 10.85 -7.67 -13.60
N ARG A 264 9.52 -7.58 -13.71
CA ARG A 264 8.62 -6.79 -12.85
C ARG A 264 8.20 -7.52 -11.58
N ASN A 265 8.48 -8.82 -11.47
CA ASN A 265 8.07 -9.62 -10.33
C ASN A 265 9.06 -9.45 -9.17
N ASN A 266 8.56 -8.92 -8.04
CA ASN A 266 9.29 -8.61 -6.81
C ASN A 266 9.03 -9.65 -5.69
N SER A 267 8.65 -10.88 -6.06
CA SER A 267 8.47 -11.98 -5.10
C SER A 267 9.80 -12.68 -4.77
N ALA A 268 9.86 -13.38 -3.64
CA ALA A 268 10.99 -14.28 -3.38
C ALA A 268 11.13 -15.34 -4.48
N LEU A 269 9.99 -15.86 -4.98
CA LEU A 269 9.99 -16.88 -6.02
C LEU A 269 10.65 -16.39 -7.30
N SER A 270 10.40 -15.14 -7.71
CA SER A 270 11.02 -14.51 -8.88
C SER A 270 12.55 -14.48 -8.77
N VAL A 271 13.07 -14.02 -7.63
CA VAL A 271 14.52 -13.96 -7.38
C VAL A 271 15.15 -15.36 -7.44
N VAL A 272 14.51 -16.36 -6.83
CA VAL A 272 14.99 -17.75 -6.91
C VAL A 272 14.89 -18.31 -8.33
N ALA A 273 13.81 -18.02 -9.06
CA ALA A 273 13.57 -18.50 -10.42
C ALA A 273 14.55 -17.92 -11.45
N ARG A 274 15.20 -16.79 -11.17
CA ARG A 274 16.26 -16.22 -12.01
C ARG A 274 17.59 -16.97 -11.89
N VAL A 275 17.79 -17.71 -10.80
CA VAL A 275 19.02 -18.47 -10.52
C VAL A 275 18.82 -19.96 -10.78
N PHE A 276 17.68 -20.51 -10.40
CA PHE A 276 17.38 -21.94 -10.50
C PHE A 276 16.30 -22.24 -11.54
N GLN A 277 16.58 -23.22 -12.40
CA GLN A 277 15.61 -23.78 -13.34
C GLN A 277 14.44 -24.49 -12.61
N PRO A 278 13.28 -24.68 -13.26
CA PRO A 278 12.19 -25.48 -12.72
C PRO A 278 12.65 -26.85 -12.21
N GLY A 279 12.41 -27.14 -10.92
CA GLY A 279 12.79 -28.41 -10.30
C GLY A 279 12.94 -28.35 -8.79
N PHE A 280 13.40 -29.45 -8.19
CA PHE A 280 13.54 -29.62 -6.74
C PHE A 280 14.36 -28.51 -6.07
N LEU A 281 15.47 -28.10 -6.68
CA LEU A 281 16.35 -27.05 -6.14
C LEU A 281 15.64 -25.69 -6.06
N ARG A 282 14.91 -25.30 -7.11
CA ARG A 282 14.13 -24.04 -7.11
C ARG A 282 13.06 -24.06 -6.02
N THR A 283 12.30 -25.15 -5.94
CA THR A 283 11.23 -25.30 -4.94
C THR A 283 11.81 -25.30 -3.52
N GLY A 284 12.88 -26.04 -3.27
CA GLY A 284 13.55 -26.09 -1.97
C GLY A 284 14.13 -24.75 -1.55
N ALA A 285 14.83 -24.05 -2.45
CA ALA A 285 15.39 -22.73 -2.16
C ALA A 285 14.30 -21.68 -1.89
N TRP A 286 13.25 -21.65 -2.71
CA TRP A 286 12.11 -20.76 -2.47
C TRP A 286 11.39 -21.07 -1.16
N ALA A 287 11.10 -22.35 -0.89
CA ALA A 287 10.45 -22.77 0.35
C ALA A 287 11.28 -22.38 1.60
N ALA A 288 12.61 -22.53 1.54
CA ALA A 288 13.50 -22.12 2.63
C ALA A 288 13.42 -20.61 2.89
N VAL A 289 13.48 -19.78 1.84
CA VAL A 289 13.33 -18.32 1.95
C VAL A 289 11.94 -17.96 2.50
N LEU A 290 10.90 -18.59 1.98
CA LEU A 290 9.52 -18.35 2.38
C LEU A 290 9.30 -18.67 3.87
N VAL A 291 9.73 -19.86 4.32
CA VAL A 291 9.63 -20.29 5.72
C VAL A 291 10.40 -19.33 6.62
N ALA A 292 11.62 -18.94 6.26
CA ALA A 292 12.41 -17.99 7.03
C ALA A 292 11.70 -16.63 7.16
N VAL A 293 11.23 -16.05 6.05
CA VAL A 293 10.54 -14.75 6.02
C VAL A 293 9.24 -14.81 6.82
N LEU A 294 8.43 -15.85 6.65
CA LEU A 294 7.17 -16.00 7.38
C LEU A 294 7.39 -16.24 8.88
N ALA A 295 8.38 -17.05 9.26
CA ALA A 295 8.71 -17.28 10.67
C ALA A 295 9.22 -16.00 11.35
N ILE A 296 10.18 -15.30 10.72
CA ILE A 296 10.70 -14.02 11.23
C ILE A 296 9.58 -12.99 11.29
N GLY A 297 8.82 -12.85 10.21
CA GLY A 297 7.70 -11.90 10.12
C GLY A 297 6.64 -12.16 11.19
N LEU A 298 6.28 -13.43 11.43
CA LEU A 298 5.35 -13.80 12.50
C LEU A 298 5.92 -13.45 13.87
N ILE A 299 7.13 -13.89 14.20
CA ILE A 299 7.74 -13.62 15.52
C ILE A 299 7.81 -12.12 15.79
N ARG A 300 8.28 -11.33 14.81
CA ARG A 300 8.46 -9.88 14.97
C ARG A 300 7.12 -9.14 15.00
N SER A 301 6.16 -9.50 14.15
CA SER A 301 4.82 -8.89 14.18
C SER A 301 4.06 -9.22 15.47
N LEU A 302 4.26 -10.39 16.07
CA LEU A 302 3.72 -10.71 17.40
C LEU A 302 4.36 -9.85 18.49
N ARG A 303 5.68 -9.65 18.45
CA ARG A 303 6.37 -8.72 19.36
C ARG A 303 5.84 -7.28 19.22
N ALA A 304 5.71 -6.79 17.99
CA ALA A 304 5.14 -5.48 17.71
C ALA A 304 3.69 -5.36 18.20
N SER A 305 2.88 -6.40 18.03
CA SER A 305 1.49 -6.41 18.48
C SER A 305 1.36 -6.30 20.01
N ARG A 306 2.28 -6.90 20.78
CA ARG A 306 2.27 -6.84 22.26
C ARG A 306 2.49 -5.44 22.80
N VAL A 307 3.25 -4.61 22.09
CA VAL A 307 3.49 -3.20 22.43
C VAL A 307 2.56 -2.23 21.69
N ASN A 308 1.49 -2.74 21.07
CA ASN A 308 0.54 -1.98 20.25
C ASN A 308 1.20 -1.12 19.14
N ASP A 309 2.31 -1.60 18.58
CA ASP A 309 2.99 -0.97 17.45
C ASP A 309 2.44 -1.51 16.11
N PHE A 310 1.24 -1.09 15.78
CA PHE A 310 0.57 -1.52 14.56
C PHE A 310 1.18 -0.93 13.27
N LEU A 311 2.02 0.11 13.37
CA LEU A 311 2.81 0.60 12.24
C LEU A 311 3.85 -0.47 11.84
N ALA A 312 4.58 -1.00 12.82
CA ALA A 312 5.52 -2.09 12.60
C ALA A 312 4.80 -3.37 12.13
N VAL A 313 3.62 -3.70 12.67
CA VAL A 313 2.79 -4.81 12.16
C VAL A 313 2.45 -4.63 10.69
N ALA A 314 1.94 -3.45 10.30
CA ALA A 314 1.56 -3.16 8.92
C ALA A 314 2.74 -3.36 7.96
N ALA A 315 3.90 -2.81 8.32
CA ALA A 315 5.13 -2.93 7.56
C ALA A 315 5.61 -4.39 7.46
N ILE A 316 5.70 -5.11 8.58
CA ILE A 316 6.23 -6.49 8.61
C ILE A 316 5.31 -7.47 7.89
N VAL A 317 4.02 -7.50 8.24
CA VAL A 317 3.06 -8.46 7.66
C VAL A 317 2.78 -8.11 6.20
N GLY A 318 2.65 -6.82 5.88
CA GLY A 318 2.43 -6.37 4.50
C GLY A 318 3.62 -6.59 3.58
N CYS A 319 4.86 -6.43 4.06
CA CYS A 319 6.03 -6.79 3.25
C CYS A 319 6.17 -8.31 3.13
N ALA A 320 5.90 -9.08 4.20
CA ALA A 320 5.93 -10.53 4.16
C ALA A 320 4.92 -11.11 3.16
N SER A 321 3.73 -10.53 3.03
CA SER A 321 2.73 -11.00 2.06
C SER A 321 3.17 -10.78 0.61
N ALA A 322 3.84 -9.65 0.31
CA ALA A 322 4.43 -9.41 -1.00
C ALA A 322 5.60 -10.37 -1.30
N VAL A 323 6.44 -10.67 -0.32
CA VAL A 323 7.54 -11.64 -0.51
C VAL A 323 6.99 -13.06 -0.74
N ALA A 324 5.93 -13.41 -0.01
CA ALA A 324 5.32 -14.74 -0.03
C ALA A 324 4.48 -15.03 -1.27
N SER A 325 3.86 -14.01 -1.88
CA SER A 325 3.09 -14.15 -3.10
C SER A 325 3.98 -14.72 -4.23
N PRO A 326 3.50 -15.67 -5.06
CA PRO A 326 4.25 -16.15 -6.23
C PRO A 326 4.60 -15.01 -7.19
N ILE A 327 3.67 -14.06 -7.33
CA ILE A 327 3.79 -12.89 -8.19
C ILE A 327 3.49 -11.63 -7.38
N SER A 328 4.49 -10.75 -7.31
CA SER A 328 4.40 -9.44 -6.68
C SER A 328 4.84 -8.34 -7.64
N TRP A 329 3.89 -7.84 -8.42
CA TRP A 329 4.12 -6.68 -9.28
C TRP A 329 4.59 -5.47 -8.49
N THR A 330 5.29 -4.54 -9.15
CA THR A 330 5.83 -3.35 -8.49
C THR A 330 4.73 -2.50 -7.84
N HIS A 331 3.51 -2.49 -8.39
CA HIS A 331 2.35 -1.84 -7.80
C HIS A 331 1.78 -2.55 -6.55
N HIS A 332 2.31 -3.70 -6.11
CA HIS A 332 1.94 -4.36 -4.84
C HIS A 332 2.75 -3.85 -3.63
N LEU A 333 3.79 -3.05 -3.85
CA LEU A 333 4.80 -2.71 -2.84
C LEU A 333 4.39 -1.58 -1.87
N GLY A 334 3.09 -1.31 -1.70
CA GLY A 334 2.60 -0.20 -0.86
C GLY A 334 3.02 -0.31 0.61
N PHE A 335 3.04 -1.51 1.19
CA PHE A 335 3.48 -1.70 2.57
C PHE A 335 4.99 -1.49 2.78
N LEU A 336 5.79 -1.50 1.72
CA LEU A 336 7.20 -1.11 1.81
C LEU A 336 7.33 0.40 2.08
N LEU A 337 6.41 1.23 1.57
CA LEU A 337 6.33 2.65 1.92
C LEU A 337 5.99 2.84 3.39
N VAL A 338 5.10 2.00 3.94
CA VAL A 338 4.80 1.99 5.39
C VAL A 338 6.02 1.60 6.20
N ALA A 339 6.80 0.62 5.73
CA ALA A 339 8.08 0.25 6.36
C ALA A 339 9.07 1.42 6.34
N LEU A 340 9.20 2.15 5.22
CA LEU A 340 10.06 3.33 5.14
C LEU A 340 9.65 4.41 6.14
N VAL A 341 8.35 4.63 6.37
CA VAL A 341 7.87 5.53 7.42
C VAL A 341 8.30 5.03 8.81
N ALA A 342 8.16 3.74 9.09
CA ALA A 342 8.59 3.16 10.37
C ALA A 342 10.09 3.35 10.63
N PHE A 343 10.94 3.14 9.59
CA PHE A 343 12.38 3.41 9.66
C PHE A 343 12.67 4.90 9.83
N TRP A 344 12.00 5.78 9.07
CA TRP A 344 12.22 7.21 9.09
C TRP A 344 11.95 7.82 10.48
N ILE A 345 10.85 7.42 11.12
CA ILE A 345 10.49 7.93 12.45
C ILE A 345 11.54 7.57 13.50
N GLN A 346 12.20 6.42 13.37
CA GLN A 346 13.24 5.96 14.30
C GLN A 346 14.67 6.34 13.86
N ALA A 347 14.83 7.01 12.71
CA ALA A 347 16.12 7.42 12.20
C ALA A 347 16.68 8.61 13.01
N SER A 348 17.48 8.31 14.05
CA SER A 348 18.12 9.32 14.90
C SER A 348 19.39 9.91 14.30
N THR A 349 20.08 9.18 13.41
CA THR A 349 21.35 9.63 12.80
C THR A 349 21.16 10.11 11.35
N THR A 350 22.03 11.00 10.89
CA THR A 350 22.06 11.42 9.48
C THR A 350 22.24 10.24 8.53
N LYS A 351 23.09 9.26 8.89
CA LYS A 351 23.29 8.04 8.09
C LYS A 351 22.00 7.24 7.93
N ALA A 352 21.22 7.06 8.99
CA ALA A 352 19.93 6.36 8.92
C ALA A 352 18.90 7.12 8.07
N LYS A 353 18.87 8.46 8.16
CA LYS A 353 17.99 9.30 7.33
C LYS A 353 18.38 9.22 5.86
N VAL A 354 19.68 9.31 5.55
CA VAL A 354 20.20 9.14 4.18
C VAL A 354 19.85 7.76 3.64
N PHE A 355 19.99 6.70 4.44
CA PHE A 355 19.58 5.35 4.03
C PHE A 355 18.09 5.29 3.67
N CYS A 356 17.20 5.90 4.46
CA CYS A 356 15.78 5.97 4.14
C CYS A 356 15.51 6.75 2.85
N VAL A 357 16.22 7.85 2.61
CA VAL A 357 16.10 8.64 1.37
C VAL A 357 16.58 7.83 0.17
N VAL A 358 17.72 7.13 0.26
CA VAL A 358 18.21 6.26 -0.80
C VAL A 358 17.23 5.12 -1.08
N ALA A 359 16.71 4.48 -0.04
CA ALA A 359 15.69 3.44 -0.16
C ALA A 359 14.41 3.97 -0.82
N TRP A 360 13.97 5.18 -0.47
CA TRP A 360 12.86 5.85 -1.14
C TRP A 360 13.16 6.17 -2.60
N LEU A 361 14.37 6.65 -2.93
CA LEU A 361 14.80 6.90 -4.32
C LEU A 361 14.81 5.63 -5.18
N VAL A 362 15.13 4.46 -4.60
CA VAL A 362 14.98 3.16 -5.31
C VAL A 362 13.52 2.88 -5.68
N LEU A 363 12.56 3.35 -4.88
CA LEU A 363 11.13 3.22 -5.16
C LEU A 363 10.60 4.32 -6.08
N VAL A 364 11.25 5.49 -6.13
CA VAL A 364 11.05 6.46 -7.21
C VAL A 364 11.58 5.89 -8.53
N ASP A 365 12.65 5.10 -8.48
CA ASP A 365 13.31 4.47 -9.63
C ASP A 365 13.64 5.49 -10.73
N PRO A 366 14.61 6.40 -10.47
CA PRO A 366 15.00 7.43 -11.43
C PRO A 366 15.59 6.84 -12.73
N GLY A 367 15.99 5.56 -12.71
CA GLY A 367 16.39 4.82 -13.91
C GLY A 367 15.21 4.49 -14.82
N GLY A 368 13.98 4.50 -14.32
CA GLY A 368 12.75 4.59 -15.09
C GLY A 368 12.40 3.37 -15.92
N HIS A 369 12.65 2.17 -15.39
CA HIS A 369 12.27 0.95 -16.10
C HIS A 369 11.13 0.21 -15.43
N GLY A 370 11.01 0.20 -14.09
CA GLY A 370 9.95 -0.54 -13.38
C GLY A 370 9.98 -2.07 -13.54
N ASP A 371 10.60 -2.52 -14.62
CA ASP A 371 10.57 -3.82 -15.26
C ASP A 371 11.97 -4.45 -15.32
N ASP A 372 12.97 -3.74 -14.81
CA ASP A 372 14.34 -4.21 -14.72
C ASP A 372 14.49 -5.33 -13.65
N PRO A 373 15.00 -6.52 -14.01
CA PRO A 373 15.16 -7.63 -13.07
C PRO A 373 16.10 -7.33 -11.90
N TRP A 374 17.11 -6.48 -12.08
CA TRP A 374 18.00 -6.08 -11.00
C TRP A 374 17.26 -5.21 -9.99
N MET A 375 16.50 -4.21 -10.46
CA MET A 375 15.69 -3.36 -9.58
C MET A 375 14.62 -4.13 -8.83
N SER A 376 13.95 -5.10 -9.45
CA SER A 376 13.01 -5.95 -8.71
C SER A 376 13.69 -6.85 -7.69
N THR A 377 14.92 -7.31 -7.95
CA THR A 377 15.73 -8.02 -6.95
C THR A 377 16.04 -7.11 -5.76
N VAL A 378 16.48 -5.87 -6.01
CA VAL A 378 16.74 -4.89 -4.95
C VAL A 378 15.48 -4.62 -4.12
N ARG A 379 14.33 -4.40 -4.75
CA ARG A 379 13.04 -4.20 -4.05
C ARG A 379 12.62 -5.42 -3.25
N THR A 380 12.84 -6.63 -3.76
CA THR A 380 12.59 -7.88 -3.03
C THR A 380 13.46 -7.97 -1.78
N LEU A 381 14.76 -7.63 -1.89
CA LEU A 381 15.67 -7.56 -0.75
C LEU A 381 15.25 -6.49 0.25
N MET A 382 14.73 -5.34 -0.21
CA MET A 382 14.16 -4.32 0.68
C MET A 382 12.92 -4.82 1.42
N LEU A 383 12.04 -5.58 0.77
CA LEU A 383 10.89 -6.21 1.44
C LEU A 383 11.34 -7.19 2.52
N ILE A 384 12.29 -8.09 2.21
CA ILE A 384 12.87 -9.01 3.19
C ILE A 384 13.53 -8.22 4.32
N GLY A 385 14.28 -7.17 3.99
CA GLY A 385 14.89 -6.25 4.95
C GLY A 385 13.86 -5.58 5.86
N ALA A 386 12.72 -5.15 5.33
CA ALA A 386 11.62 -4.61 6.13
C ALA A 386 11.07 -5.68 7.10
N VAL A 387 10.80 -6.90 6.62
CA VAL A 387 10.34 -8.00 7.48
C VAL A 387 11.34 -8.26 8.62
N CYS A 388 12.64 -8.29 8.33
CA CYS A 388 13.69 -8.62 9.28
C CYS A 388 14.06 -7.46 10.23
N PHE A 389 13.98 -6.22 9.77
CA PHE A 389 14.61 -5.08 10.44
C PHE A 389 13.68 -3.88 10.70
N THR A 390 12.42 -3.88 10.25
CA THR A 390 11.47 -2.79 10.59
C THR A 390 11.47 -2.55 12.09
N PRO A 391 11.81 -1.34 12.55
CA PRO A 391 12.05 -1.14 13.96
C PRO A 391 10.73 -1.15 14.73
N ILE A 392 10.75 -1.73 15.93
CA ILE A 392 9.57 -1.91 16.80
C ILE A 392 9.76 -0.97 17.99
N ARG A 393 8.76 -0.12 18.26
CA ARG A 393 8.80 0.84 19.37
C ARG A 393 9.01 0.15 20.72
N SER A 394 9.71 0.85 21.62
CA SER A 394 9.88 0.39 22.99
C SER A 394 8.63 0.69 23.83
N THR A 395 8.46 0.01 24.96
CA THR A 395 7.38 0.29 25.91
C THR A 395 7.52 1.68 26.56
N GLY A 396 8.75 2.19 26.71
CA GLY A 396 9.04 3.49 27.33
C GLY A 396 8.61 4.70 26.50
N ASP A 397 8.53 4.57 25.18
CA ASP A 397 8.04 5.64 24.28
C ASP A 397 6.51 5.88 24.41
N VAL A 398 5.81 5.10 25.23
CA VAL A 398 4.37 5.24 25.50
C VAL A 398 4.11 6.16 26.70
N GLU A 399 4.99 6.17 27.69
CA GLU A 399 4.81 6.94 28.95
C GLU A 399 5.25 8.40 28.81
N SER A 400 6.28 8.69 28.02
CA SER A 400 6.82 10.07 27.90
C SER A 400 5.88 11.08 27.23
N THR A 401 4.76 10.63 26.66
CA THR A 401 3.73 11.51 26.08
C THR A 401 2.55 11.80 27.00
N GLY A 402 2.51 11.20 28.21
CA GLY A 402 1.38 11.30 29.14
C GLY A 402 1.59 12.21 30.35
N GLU A 403 2.83 12.56 30.71
CA GLU A 403 3.11 13.17 32.04
C GLU A 403 3.45 14.67 32.05
N ASP A 404 3.59 15.34 30.91
CA ASP A 404 4.17 16.70 30.88
C ASP A 404 3.13 17.86 30.90
N GLN A 405 1.94 17.66 31.49
CA GLN A 405 0.90 18.71 31.56
C GLN A 405 0.36 19.06 32.96
N THR A 406 0.97 18.60 34.05
CA THR A 406 0.54 19.00 35.40
C THR A 406 1.69 19.36 36.32
N ALA A 407 2.49 20.36 35.97
CA ALA A 407 3.28 21.10 36.95
C ALA A 407 3.72 22.46 36.42
N THR A 408 2.95 23.51 36.71
CA THR A 408 3.45 24.84 37.11
C THR A 408 2.27 25.81 37.22
N THR A 409 1.77 26.02 38.43
CA THR A 409 1.05 27.25 38.80
C THR A 409 1.78 27.82 40.00
N PRO A 410 2.48 28.96 39.89
CA PRO A 410 3.03 29.62 41.07
C PRO A 410 1.89 30.35 41.78
N SER A 411 1.49 29.88 42.96
CA SER A 411 0.57 30.62 43.82
C SER A 411 1.34 31.77 44.50
N ASN A 412 1.09 33.00 44.06
CA ASN A 412 1.45 34.18 44.83
C ASN A 412 0.54 34.25 46.07
N ARG A 413 1.08 33.88 47.24
CA ARG A 413 0.51 34.25 48.55
C ARG A 413 1.43 35.29 49.18
N VAL A 414 0.98 36.54 49.13
CA VAL A 414 1.45 37.63 49.97
C VAL A 414 1.01 37.33 51.40
N THR A 415 1.95 37.17 52.32
CA THR A 415 1.68 37.18 53.77
C THR A 415 2.44 38.35 54.39
N ASN A 416 1.72 39.46 54.55
CA ASN A 416 2.04 40.52 55.51
C ASN A 416 1.48 40.07 56.87
N SER A 417 2.34 39.82 57.86
CA SER A 417 2.05 40.06 59.29
C SER A 417 3.17 39.55 60.22
N ALA A 418 3.90 40.48 60.83
CA ALA A 418 4.48 40.39 62.18
C ALA A 418 4.77 41.85 62.61
N LEU A 419 3.83 42.54 63.27
CA LEU A 419 3.51 42.60 64.71
C LEU A 419 4.54 43.39 65.57
N PRO A 420 4.10 44.01 66.68
CA PRO A 420 4.57 45.30 67.19
C PRO A 420 5.47 45.19 68.44
N SER A 421 5.81 46.38 68.96
CA SER A 421 6.66 46.80 70.10
C SER A 421 8.16 46.77 69.89
#